data_AF-B0D6X5-F1
#
_entry.id   AF-B0D6X5-F1
#
_cell.length_a   1.000
_cell.length_b   1.000
_cell.length_c   1.000
_cell.angle_alpha   90.00
_cell.angle_beta   90.00
_cell.angle_gamma   90.00
#
_symmetry.space_group_name_H-M   'P 1'
#
loop_
_entity.id
_entity.type
_entity.pdbx_description
1 polymer ?
#
loop_
_entity_poly.entity_id
_entity_poly.type
_entity_poly.pdbx_seq_one_letter_code
_entity_poly.pdbx_strand_id
1 'polypeptide(L)'
;SIYANPTSDILLVAEPSPLEQQIGVARRQIIKTYSDAHTHVQGWVSRWIGVEHAVENRVKSIISPKESLTPGLLYVGIATLSGSIIARNRILATRLLLPPTFLIISANHFLPKTTANLSAYLGSLEETYFPTLAQKHDIANAHSHMAWERIKEATLNGRDQLSRGAVVTVEKIQEVTGLKLRETLGLEAKA
;
A
#
# COMPACT_ATOMS: atom_id res chain seq x y z
N SER A 1 37.75 -91.30 5.23
CA SER A 1 37.34 -90.08 4.50
C SER A 1 38.59 -89.47 3.89
N ILE A 2 38.64 -89.36 2.56
CA ILE A 2 39.81 -88.98 1.74
C ILE A 2 39.67 -87.53 1.22
N TYR A 3 38.80 -86.75 1.85
CA TYR A 3 38.55 -85.38 1.44
C TYR A 3 39.45 -84.44 2.26
N ALA A 4 40.22 -83.61 1.57
CA ALA A 4 40.85 -82.46 2.18
C ALA A 4 39.75 -81.61 2.83
N ASN A 5 39.89 -81.29 4.13
CA ASN A 5 39.02 -80.30 4.75
C ASN A 5 39.13 -78.99 3.94
N PRO A 6 38.01 -78.32 3.62
CA PRO A 6 38.07 -77.05 2.91
C PRO A 6 38.87 -76.08 3.75
N THR A 7 39.94 -75.52 3.17
CA THR A 7 40.76 -74.49 3.79
C THR A 7 39.84 -73.35 4.22
N SER A 8 39.62 -73.20 5.52
CA SER A 8 38.78 -72.14 6.07
C SER A 8 39.33 -70.80 5.61
N ASP A 9 38.55 -70.05 4.85
CA ASP A 9 38.92 -68.72 4.37
C ASP A 9 38.98 -67.80 5.59
N ILE A 10 40.20 -67.50 6.05
CA ILE A 10 40.41 -66.68 7.25
C ILE A 10 40.10 -65.24 6.86
N LEU A 11 38.86 -64.83 7.13
CA LEU A 11 38.41 -63.46 6.93
C LEU A 11 39.06 -62.60 8.02
N LEU A 12 40.19 -61.97 7.69
CA LEU A 12 40.89 -61.00 8.53
C LEU A 12 40.00 -59.78 8.71
N VAL A 13 39.11 -59.83 9.70
CA VAL A 13 38.41 -58.65 10.17
C VAL A 13 39.43 -57.83 10.94
N ALA A 14 39.89 -56.73 10.35
CA ALA A 14 40.73 -55.76 11.02
C ALA A 14 39.98 -55.23 12.24
N GLU A 15 40.34 -55.71 13.43
CA GLU A 15 39.78 -55.20 14.67
C GLU A 15 40.27 -53.76 14.85
N PRO A 16 39.38 -52.76 14.92
CA PRO A 16 39.79 -51.38 15.04
C PRO A 16 40.52 -51.19 16.36
N SER A 17 41.73 -50.65 16.29
CA SER A 17 42.54 -50.40 17.47
C SER A 17 41.82 -49.45 18.45
N PRO A 18 42.09 -49.53 19.76
CA PRO A 18 41.45 -48.65 20.75
C PRO A 18 41.66 -47.16 20.44
N LEU A 19 42.77 -46.80 19.79
CA LEU A 19 43.05 -45.43 19.32
C LEU A 19 42.19 -45.04 18.11
N GLU A 20 41.99 -45.94 17.14
CA GLU A 20 41.08 -45.68 16.01
C GLU A 20 39.64 -45.48 16.47
N GLN A 21 39.19 -46.22 17.49
CA GLN A 21 37.86 -46.03 18.07
C GLN A 21 37.72 -44.65 18.71
N GLN A 22 38.73 -44.20 19.47
CA GLN A 22 38.74 -42.88 20.09
C GLN A 22 38.77 -41.75 19.06
N ILE A 23 39.61 -41.86 18.02
CA ILE A 23 39.66 -40.91 16.90
C ILE A 23 38.30 -40.89 16.16
N GLY A 24 37.68 -42.05 15.97
CA GLY A 24 36.36 -42.17 15.35
C GLY A 24 35.25 -41.54 16.18
N VAL A 25 35.29 -41.62 17.50
CA VAL A 25 34.34 -40.92 18.40
C VAL A 25 34.57 -39.42 18.36
N ALA A 26 35.82 -38.96 18.50
CA ALA A 26 36.17 -37.55 18.47
C ALA A 26 35.76 -36.89 17.14
N ARG A 27 36.08 -37.53 16.01
CA ARG A 27 35.70 -37.06 14.68
C ARG A 27 34.18 -36.94 14.52
N ARG A 28 33.43 -37.95 14.97
CA ARG A 28 31.96 -37.92 14.91
C ARG A 28 31.37 -36.80 15.75
N GLN A 29 31.91 -36.54 16.94
CA GLN A 29 31.44 -35.45 17.80
C GLN A 29 31.72 -34.08 17.18
N ILE A 30 32.91 -33.89 16.60
CA ILE A 30 33.26 -32.63 15.90
C ILE A 30 32.35 -32.41 14.70
N ILE A 31 32.15 -33.43 13.86
CA ILE A 31 31.27 -33.35 12.69
C ILE A 31 29.83 -33.06 13.11
N LYS A 32 29.34 -33.71 14.17
CA LYS A 32 28.00 -33.48 14.70
C LYS A 32 27.83 -32.05 15.19
N THR A 33 28.72 -31.54 16.04
CA THR A 33 28.67 -30.16 16.54
C THR A 33 28.75 -29.14 15.40
N TYR A 34 29.62 -29.38 14.40
CA TYR A 34 29.71 -28.52 13.23
C TYR A 34 28.40 -28.53 12.42
N SER A 35 27.84 -29.71 12.17
CA SER A 35 26.56 -29.88 11.46
C SER A 35 25.40 -29.23 12.20
N ASP A 36 25.33 -29.37 13.52
CA ASP A 36 24.28 -28.79 14.36
C ASP A 36 24.37 -27.25 14.35
N ALA A 37 25.58 -26.70 14.49
CA ALA A 37 25.81 -25.26 14.38
C ALA A 37 25.46 -24.72 12.98
N HIS A 38 25.87 -25.44 11.92
CA HIS A 38 25.54 -25.08 10.55
C HIS A 38 24.02 -25.10 10.32
N THR A 39 23.33 -26.12 10.82
CA THR A 39 21.87 -26.24 10.70
C THR A 39 21.14 -25.11 11.42
N HIS A 40 21.62 -24.69 12.59
CA HIS A 40 21.06 -23.52 13.30
C HIS A 40 21.23 -22.23 12.53
N VAL A 41 22.43 -21.95 12.02
CA VAL A 41 22.69 -20.75 11.19
C VAL A 41 21.84 -20.79 9.92
N GLN A 42 21.81 -21.93 9.23
CA GLN A 42 21.01 -22.10 8.02
C GLN A 42 19.51 -21.94 8.31
N GLY A 43 19.02 -22.38 9.47
CA GLY A 43 17.63 -22.16 9.90
C GLY A 43 17.30 -20.68 10.10
N TRP A 44 18.24 -19.89 10.65
CA TRP A 44 18.07 -18.44 10.81
C TRP A 44 18.08 -17.72 9.47
N VAL A 45 19.05 -18.05 8.60
CA VAL A 45 19.13 -17.50 7.24
C VAL A 45 17.87 -17.83 6.46
N SER A 46 17.37 -19.07 6.55
CA SER A 46 16.15 -19.49 5.84
C SER A 46 14.92 -18.73 6.33
N ARG A 47 14.80 -18.47 7.64
CA ARG A 47 13.73 -17.61 8.18
C ARG A 47 13.85 -16.18 7.66
N TRP A 48 15.07 -15.65 7.58
CA TRP A 48 15.29 -14.29 7.10
C TRP A 48 14.96 -14.13 5.62
N ILE A 49 15.37 -15.08 4.79
CA ILE A 49 14.98 -15.17 3.38
C ILE A 49 13.45 -15.28 3.24
N GLY A 50 12.80 -16.06 4.12
CA GLY A 50 11.34 -16.15 4.16
C GLY A 50 10.66 -14.80 4.43
N VAL A 51 11.21 -14.01 5.37
CA VAL A 51 10.74 -12.65 5.64
C VAL A 51 10.98 -11.74 4.45
N GLU A 52 12.16 -11.80 3.83
CA GLU A 52 12.49 -11.02 2.64
C GLU A 52 11.51 -11.29 1.50
N HIS A 53 11.25 -12.56 1.18
CA HIS A 53 10.28 -12.92 0.15
C HIS A 53 8.85 -12.50 0.50
N ALA A 54 8.45 -12.61 1.77
CA ALA A 54 7.12 -12.15 2.20
C ALA A 54 6.97 -10.63 2.01
N VAL A 55 7.99 -9.86 2.40
CA VAL A 55 8.03 -8.41 2.22
C VAL A 55 8.08 -8.04 0.74
N GLU A 56 8.95 -8.69 -0.04
CA GLU A 56 9.09 -8.47 -1.47
C GLU A 56 7.78 -8.74 -2.21
N ASN A 57 7.14 -9.88 -1.94
CA ASN A 57 5.84 -10.21 -2.51
C ASN A 57 4.77 -9.19 -2.11
N ARG A 58 4.81 -8.68 -0.86
CA ARG A 58 3.87 -7.66 -0.39
C ARG A 58 4.10 -6.31 -1.06
N VAL A 59 5.34 -5.89 -1.19
CA VAL A 59 5.72 -4.65 -1.86
C VAL A 59 5.33 -4.72 -3.35
N LYS A 60 5.63 -5.84 -4.01
CA LYS A 60 5.23 -6.10 -5.40
C LYS A 60 3.73 -6.16 -5.59
N SER A 61 2.96 -6.63 -4.60
CA SER A 61 1.50 -6.66 -4.70
C SER A 61 0.88 -5.26 -4.55
N ILE A 62 1.54 -4.37 -3.80
CA ILE A 62 1.09 -2.98 -3.64
C ILE A 62 1.43 -2.16 -4.89
N ILE A 63 2.67 -2.28 -5.38
CA ILE A 63 3.16 -1.52 -6.53
C ILE A 63 2.52 -2.04 -7.81
N SER A 64 1.81 -1.16 -8.53
CA SER A 64 1.27 -1.52 -9.84
C SER A 64 2.39 -1.50 -10.90
N PRO A 65 2.65 -2.61 -11.63
CA PRO A 65 3.68 -2.66 -12.67
C PRO A 65 3.33 -1.83 -13.91
N LYS A 66 2.08 -1.35 -14.01
CA LYS A 66 1.58 -0.51 -15.11
C LYS A 66 1.80 0.98 -14.87
N GLU A 67 2.29 1.37 -13.69
CA GLU A 67 2.51 2.78 -13.32
C GLU A 67 4.01 3.09 -13.25
N SER A 68 4.39 4.27 -13.74
CA SER A 68 5.79 4.72 -13.67
C SER A 68 6.07 5.33 -12.30
N LEU A 69 6.66 4.53 -11.40
CA LEU A 69 6.97 4.97 -10.04
C LEU A 69 8.02 6.07 -9.97
N THR A 70 9.02 6.05 -10.86
CA THR A 70 10.15 6.97 -10.84
C THR A 70 9.73 8.44 -10.95
N PRO A 71 8.93 8.87 -11.95
CA PRO A 71 8.38 10.22 -11.96
C PRO A 71 7.24 10.38 -10.95
N GLY A 72 6.41 9.36 -10.73
CA GLY A 72 5.25 9.44 -9.84
C GLY A 72 5.60 9.81 -8.41
N LEU A 73 6.58 9.12 -7.81
CA LEU A 73 7.06 9.41 -6.45
C LEU A 73 7.71 10.80 -6.35
N LEU A 74 8.41 11.24 -7.39
CA LEU A 74 8.98 12.58 -7.43
C LEU A 74 7.88 13.64 -7.43
N TYR A 75 6.82 13.48 -8.23
CA TYR A 75 5.71 14.43 -8.25
C TYR A 75 4.95 14.47 -6.93
N VAL A 76 4.71 13.30 -6.30
CA VAL A 76 4.12 13.22 -4.96
C VAL A 76 5.00 13.90 -3.92
N GLY A 77 6.32 13.65 -3.98
CA GLY A 77 7.30 14.27 -3.10
C GLY A 77 7.33 15.79 -3.24
N ILE A 78 7.40 16.30 -4.47
CA ILE A 78 7.36 17.74 -4.76
C ILE A 78 6.06 18.35 -4.26
N ALA A 79 4.90 17.75 -4.55
CA ALA A 79 3.61 18.25 -4.09
C ALA A 79 3.52 18.33 -2.55
N THR A 80 4.01 17.30 -1.86
CA THR A 80 4.08 17.26 -0.39
C THR A 80 4.99 18.36 0.16
N LEU A 81 6.17 18.52 -0.43
CA LEU A 81 7.13 19.57 -0.05
C LEU A 81 6.56 20.97 -0.33
N SER A 82 5.87 21.16 -1.45
CA SER A 82 5.14 22.40 -1.75
C SER A 82 4.07 22.68 -0.70
N GLY A 83 3.31 21.66 -0.26
CA GLY A 83 2.38 21.80 0.87
C GLY A 83 3.07 22.29 2.15
N SER A 84 4.25 21.76 2.46
CA SER A 84 5.07 22.20 3.60
C SER A 84 5.56 23.64 3.47
N ILE A 85 6.01 24.04 2.28
CA ILE A 85 6.45 25.42 2.00
C ILE A 85 5.27 26.39 2.16
N ILE A 86 4.09 26.04 1.64
CA ILE A 86 2.86 26.85 1.78
C ILE A 86 2.46 26.98 3.25
N ALA A 87 2.61 25.90 4.01
CA ALA A 87 2.24 25.86 5.43
C ALA A 87 3.27 26.52 6.36
N ARG A 88 4.47 26.87 5.84
CA ARG A 88 5.62 27.33 6.63
C ARG A 88 5.32 28.56 7.49
N ASN A 89 4.50 29.49 7.00
CA ASN A 89 4.18 30.74 7.70
C ASN A 89 2.71 30.82 8.16
N ARG A 90 2.09 29.67 8.39
CA ARG A 90 0.71 29.57 8.85
C ARG A 90 0.66 28.94 10.24
N ILE A 91 -0.53 28.93 10.84
CA ILE A 91 -0.78 28.33 12.15
C ILE A 91 -0.30 26.87 12.24
N LEU A 92 0.05 26.42 13.44
CA LEU A 92 0.62 25.08 13.68
C LEU A 92 -0.24 23.95 13.07
N ALA A 93 -1.57 24.08 13.14
CA ALA A 93 -2.50 23.13 12.57
C ALA A 93 -2.27 22.93 11.06
N THR A 94 -2.19 24.02 10.30
CA THR A 94 -1.92 23.94 8.85
C THR A 94 -0.53 23.42 8.54
N ARG A 95 0.48 23.73 9.37
CA ARG A 95 1.84 23.20 9.22
C ARG A 95 1.90 21.69 9.37
N LEU A 96 1.05 21.12 10.22
CA LEU A 96 0.96 19.68 10.42
C LEU A 96 0.06 18.98 9.39
N LEU A 97 -1.02 19.64 8.96
CA LEU A 97 -2.05 19.04 8.11
C LEU A 97 -1.82 19.22 6.60
N LEU A 98 -1.21 20.32 6.16
CA LEU A 98 -1.02 20.58 4.72
C LEU A 98 -0.08 19.57 4.02
N PRO A 99 1.10 19.25 4.57
CA PRO A 99 1.96 18.26 3.93
C PRO A 99 1.29 16.89 3.72
N PRO A 100 0.68 16.24 4.74
CA PRO A 100 0.06 14.94 4.54
C PRO A 100 -1.19 15.00 3.65
N THR A 101 -1.96 16.09 3.67
CA THR A 101 -3.10 16.22 2.75
C THR A 101 -2.63 16.31 1.30
N PHE A 102 -1.59 17.10 1.01
CA PHE A 102 -0.98 17.16 -0.32
C PHE A 102 -0.39 15.81 -0.74
N LEU A 103 0.21 15.08 0.19
CA LEU A 103 0.70 13.72 -0.05
C LEU A 103 -0.44 12.80 -0.50
N ILE A 104 -1.55 12.75 0.24
CA ILE A 104 -2.68 11.87 -0.06
C ILE A 104 -3.33 12.25 -1.40
N ILE A 105 -3.52 13.54 -1.65
CA ILE A 105 -4.12 14.04 -2.90
C ILE A 105 -3.22 13.71 -4.09
N SER A 106 -1.92 14.03 -4.00
CA SER A 106 -0.98 13.79 -5.10
C SER A 106 -0.75 12.29 -5.32
N ALA A 107 -0.72 11.46 -4.27
CA ALA A 107 -0.61 10.01 -4.41
C ALA A 107 -1.79 9.41 -5.17
N ASN A 108 -3.03 9.79 -4.82
CA ASN A 108 -4.21 9.38 -5.57
C ASN A 108 -4.22 9.88 -7.02
N HIS A 109 -3.60 11.03 -7.30
CA HIS A 109 -3.55 11.60 -8.64
C HIS A 109 -2.48 10.95 -9.52
N PHE A 110 -1.23 10.83 -9.04
CA PHE A 110 -0.09 10.35 -9.82
C PHE A 110 0.10 8.83 -9.74
N LEU A 111 -0.40 8.17 -8.69
CA LEU A 111 -0.22 6.74 -8.42
C LEU A 111 -1.55 6.05 -8.03
N PRO A 112 -2.63 6.20 -8.82
CA PRO A 112 -3.98 5.80 -8.42
C PRO A 112 -4.09 4.30 -8.08
N LYS A 113 -3.48 3.40 -8.87
CA LYS A 113 -3.56 1.95 -8.61
C LYS A 113 -2.70 1.55 -7.42
N THR A 114 -1.50 2.10 -7.32
CA THR A 114 -0.62 1.82 -6.18
C THR A 114 -1.23 2.31 -4.87
N THR A 115 -1.85 3.49 -4.87
CA THR A 115 -2.58 4.02 -3.72
C THR A 115 -3.82 3.19 -3.38
N ALA A 116 -4.58 2.73 -4.37
CA ALA A 116 -5.74 1.85 -4.15
C ALA A 116 -5.34 0.46 -3.61
N ASN A 117 -4.26 -0.13 -4.10
CA ASN A 117 -3.74 -1.40 -3.60
C ASN A 117 -3.23 -1.24 -2.15
N LEU A 118 -2.56 -0.13 -1.86
CA LEU A 118 -2.08 0.18 -0.52
C LEU A 118 -3.25 0.40 0.45
N SER A 119 -4.29 1.14 0.06
CA SER A 119 -5.45 1.36 0.92
C SER A 119 -6.23 0.07 1.17
N ALA A 120 -6.41 -0.78 0.16
CA ALA A 120 -7.02 -2.10 0.31
C ALA A 120 -6.21 -2.99 1.26
N TYR A 121 -4.87 -2.93 1.17
CA TYR A 121 -4.01 -3.63 2.11
C TYR A 121 -4.19 -3.11 3.54
N LEU A 122 -4.11 -1.80 3.75
CA LEU A 122 -4.29 -1.21 5.08
C LEU A 122 -5.67 -1.55 5.66
N GLY A 123 -6.73 -1.55 4.83
CA GLY A 123 -8.06 -2.01 5.21
C GLY A 123 -8.08 -3.47 5.66
N SER A 124 -7.42 -4.38 4.93
CA SER A 124 -7.32 -5.79 5.33
C SER A 124 -6.58 -5.99 6.67
N LEU A 125 -5.58 -5.15 6.96
CA LEU A 125 -4.89 -5.15 8.25
C LEU A 125 -5.78 -4.61 9.36
N GLU A 126 -6.50 -3.52 9.08
CA GLU A 126 -7.44 -2.92 10.01
C GLU A 126 -8.54 -3.92 10.37
N GLU A 127 -9.09 -4.65 9.40
CA GLU A 127 -10.09 -5.70 9.64
C GLU A 127 -9.53 -6.86 10.48
N THR A 128 -8.29 -7.26 10.22
CA THR A 128 -7.64 -8.39 10.93
C THR A 128 -7.29 -8.04 12.38
N TYR A 129 -6.73 -6.85 12.61
CA TYR A 129 -6.17 -6.48 13.92
C TYR A 129 -7.06 -5.52 14.72
N PHE A 130 -7.91 -4.73 14.06
CA PHE A 130 -8.73 -3.66 14.66
C PHE A 130 -10.15 -3.62 14.05
N PRO A 131 -10.97 -4.68 14.20
CA PRO A 131 -12.25 -4.81 13.49
C PRO A 131 -13.26 -3.71 13.82
N THR A 132 -13.18 -3.12 15.02
CA THR A 132 -14.04 -1.99 15.41
C THR A 132 -13.70 -0.70 14.67
N LEU A 133 -12.42 -0.49 14.35
CA LEU A 133 -11.99 0.66 13.55
C LEU A 133 -12.40 0.47 12.09
N ALA A 134 -12.22 -0.74 11.54
CA ALA A 134 -12.61 -1.07 10.16
C ALA A 134 -14.09 -0.74 9.89
N GLN A 135 -15.00 -1.15 10.78
CA GLN A 135 -16.43 -0.83 10.64
C GLN A 135 -16.70 0.68 10.64
N LYS A 136 -15.99 1.45 11.47
CA LYS A 136 -16.15 2.91 11.51
C LYS A 136 -15.58 3.57 10.26
N HIS A 137 -14.48 3.05 9.75
CA HIS A 137 -13.86 3.50 8.51
C HIS A 137 -14.80 3.25 7.32
N ASP A 138 -15.42 2.08 7.22
CA ASP A 138 -16.37 1.76 6.15
C ASP A 138 -17.60 2.67 6.17
N ILE A 139 -18.16 2.90 7.37
CA ILE A 139 -19.27 3.85 7.56
C ILE A 139 -18.83 5.25 7.14
N ALA A 140 -17.65 5.71 7.59
CA ALA A 140 -17.12 7.02 7.23
C ALA A 140 -16.90 7.16 5.71
N ASN A 141 -16.41 6.11 5.05
CA ASN A 141 -16.23 6.07 3.60
C ASN A 141 -17.57 6.18 2.87
N ALA A 142 -18.59 5.42 3.30
CA ALA A 142 -19.93 5.50 2.74
C ALA A 142 -20.54 6.92 2.89
N HIS A 143 -20.42 7.53 4.07
CA HIS A 143 -20.88 8.89 4.30
C HIS A 143 -20.12 9.93 3.48
N SER A 144 -18.81 9.73 3.28
CA SER A 144 -17.98 10.62 2.47
C SER A 144 -18.38 10.56 0.99
N HIS A 145 -18.63 9.36 0.45
CA HIS A 145 -19.15 9.19 -0.91
C HIS A 145 -20.52 9.86 -1.08
N MET A 146 -21.44 9.67 -0.14
CA MET A 146 -22.74 10.33 -0.18
C MET A 146 -22.62 11.87 -0.08
N ALA A 147 -21.72 12.38 0.76
CA ALA A 147 -21.48 13.82 0.87
C ALA A 147 -20.91 14.39 -0.44
N TRP A 148 -20.01 13.66 -1.10
CA TRP A 148 -19.45 14.04 -2.40
C TRP A 148 -20.52 14.13 -3.49
N GLU A 149 -21.38 13.12 -3.61
CA GLU A 149 -22.47 13.15 -4.58
C GLU A 149 -23.45 14.30 -4.30
N ARG A 150 -23.79 14.56 -3.04
CA ARG A 150 -24.63 15.72 -2.67
C ARG A 150 -24.01 17.06 -3.05
N ILE A 151 -22.70 17.23 -2.85
CA ILE A 151 -22.00 18.47 -3.24
C ILE A 151 -22.03 18.64 -4.76
N LYS A 152 -21.81 17.56 -5.50
CA LYS A 152 -21.85 17.54 -6.97
C LYS A 152 -23.26 17.91 -7.47
N GLU A 153 -24.29 17.28 -6.92
CA GLU A 153 -25.70 17.58 -7.22
C GLU A 153 -26.07 19.03 -6.88
N ALA A 154 -25.68 19.51 -5.70
CA ALA A 154 -25.92 20.90 -5.29
C ALA A 154 -25.25 21.91 -6.24
N THR A 155 -24.07 21.58 -6.76
CA THR A 155 -23.35 22.44 -7.72
C THR A 155 -24.06 22.48 -9.08
N LEU A 156 -24.56 21.35 -9.56
CA LEU A 156 -25.35 21.27 -10.79
C LEU A 156 -26.66 22.04 -10.65
N ASN A 157 -27.40 21.80 -9.57
CA ASN A 157 -28.67 22.46 -9.28
C ASN A 157 -28.50 23.97 -9.01
N GLY A 158 -27.38 24.38 -8.40
CA GLY A 158 -27.06 25.79 -8.15
C GLY A 158 -26.82 26.58 -9.43
N ARG A 159 -26.20 25.98 -10.45
CA ARG A 159 -26.06 26.60 -11.78
C ARG A 159 -27.41 26.87 -12.44
N ASP A 160 -28.34 25.93 -12.33
CA ASP A 160 -29.69 26.06 -12.89
C ASP A 160 -30.58 27.03 -12.10
N GLN A 161 -30.30 27.24 -10.81
CA GLN A 161 -30.99 28.24 -10.00
C GLN A 161 -30.41 29.64 -10.18
N LEU A 162 -29.10 29.76 -10.42
CA LEU A 162 -28.45 31.03 -10.74
C LEU A 162 -28.93 31.60 -12.08
N SER A 163 -29.09 30.76 -13.11
CA SER A 163 -29.64 31.20 -14.41
C SER A 163 -31.08 31.70 -14.29
N ARG A 164 -31.93 30.96 -13.55
CA ARG A 164 -33.32 31.36 -13.27
C ARG A 164 -33.40 32.63 -12.41
N GLY A 165 -32.56 32.75 -11.38
CA GLY A 165 -32.49 33.93 -10.52
C GLY A 165 -31.99 35.18 -11.25
N ALA A 166 -31.05 35.03 -12.20
CA ALA A 166 -30.59 36.12 -13.06
C ALA A 166 -31.74 36.66 -13.95
N VAL A 167 -32.54 35.77 -14.56
CA VAL A 167 -33.71 36.17 -15.36
C VAL A 167 -34.75 36.92 -14.51
N VAL A 168 -35.10 36.40 -13.33
CA VAL A 168 -36.07 37.05 -12.43
C VAL A 168 -35.58 38.41 -11.93
N THR A 169 -34.28 38.56 -11.72
CA THR A 169 -33.70 39.86 -11.29
C THR A 169 -33.74 40.87 -12.42
N VAL A 170 -33.42 40.46 -13.65
CA VAL A 170 -33.55 41.31 -14.85
C VAL A 170 -35.01 41.71 -15.08
N GLU A 171 -35.96 40.81 -14.87
CA GLU A 171 -37.40 41.09 -15.00
C GLU A 171 -37.88 42.13 -13.99
N LYS A 172 -37.50 42.03 -12.71
CA LYS A 172 -37.86 43.04 -11.70
C LYS A 172 -37.26 44.41 -11.98
N ILE A 173 -36.02 44.47 -12.47
CA ILE A 173 -35.39 45.74 -12.86
C ILE A 173 -36.12 46.34 -14.06
N GLN A 174 -36.53 45.52 -15.02
CA GLN A 174 -37.31 45.96 -16.17
C GLN A 174 -38.72 46.45 -15.78
N GLU A 175 -39.41 45.81 -14.83
CA GLU A 175 -40.73 46.26 -14.34
C GLU A 175 -40.64 47.62 -13.62
N VAL A 176 -39.60 47.84 -12.83
CA VAL A 176 -39.43 49.09 -12.06
C VAL A 176 -38.92 50.24 -12.94
N THR A 177 -38.07 49.95 -13.92
CA THR A 177 -37.43 50.99 -14.76
C THR A 177 -38.13 51.19 -16.11
N GLY A 178 -39.02 50.29 -16.52
CA GLY A 178 -39.66 50.29 -17.84
C GLY A 178 -38.69 50.02 -19.01
N LEU A 179 -37.42 49.75 -18.73
CA LEU A 179 -36.39 49.51 -19.75
C LEU A 179 -36.45 48.06 -20.23
N LYS A 180 -36.55 47.86 -21.54
CA LYS A 180 -36.57 46.53 -22.18
C LYS A 180 -35.18 45.83 -22.18
N LEU A 181 -34.66 45.54 -21.00
CA LEU A 181 -33.32 44.95 -20.81
C LEU A 181 -33.26 43.48 -21.25
N ARG A 182 -34.40 42.78 -21.27
CA ARG A 182 -34.46 41.37 -21.70
C ARG A 182 -34.18 41.19 -23.21
N GLU A 183 -34.67 42.11 -24.05
CA GLU A 183 -34.44 42.13 -25.51
C GLU A 183 -33.01 42.56 -25.86
N THR A 184 -32.44 43.53 -25.14
CA THR A 184 -31.09 44.05 -25.44
C THR A 184 -29.95 43.14 -25.00
N LEU A 185 -30.16 42.32 -23.97
CA LEU A 185 -29.19 41.34 -23.49
C LEU A 185 -29.28 39.99 -24.22
N GLY A 186 -30.18 39.85 -25.21
CA GLY A 186 -30.33 38.61 -25.97
C GLY A 186 -30.81 37.41 -25.15
N LEU A 187 -31.47 37.65 -24.01
CA LEU A 187 -32.05 36.62 -23.13
C LEU A 187 -33.42 36.15 -23.66
N GLU A 188 -33.58 36.04 -24.98
CA GLU A 188 -34.72 35.35 -25.56
C GLU A 188 -34.53 33.85 -25.38
N ALA A 189 -35.30 33.29 -24.44
CA ALA A 189 -35.44 31.87 -24.29
C ALA A 189 -35.94 31.29 -25.62
N LYS A 190 -35.06 30.54 -26.29
CA LYS A 190 -35.42 29.62 -27.36
C LYS A 190 -36.44 28.63 -26.78
N ALA A 191 -37.68 28.72 -27.26
CA ALA A 191 -38.73 27.75 -26.99
C ALA A 191 -38.36 26.37 -27.55
#